data_AF-A0A7T2PG69-F1
#
_entry.id   AF-A0A7T2PG69-F1
#
_cell.length_a   1.000
_cell.length_b   1.000
_cell.length_c   1.000
_cell.angle_alpha   90.00
_cell.angle_beta   90.00
_cell.angle_gamma   90.00
#
_symmetry.space_group_name_H-M   'P 1'
#
loop_
_entity.id
_entity.type
_entity.pdbx_description
1 polymer ?
#
loop_
_entity_poly.entity_id
_entity_poly.type
_entity_poly.pdbx_seq_one_letter_code
_entity_poly.pdbx_strand_id
1 'polypeptide(L)'
;MPRLASIHLYPIKSTAGMPLARARVTEEGLAGDRRYMVVKPDGTFITARTHPQLQQVVATPIDGGLQLRYPGFEPLTLQEADFSRAPQATGVWSDRFTALHTDPKADGWLSRVTGEPVQLLWLGETSDRFREKTGTRVSFADGYPLLLISQASIEDLNLRSDALHQMSQFRTNLVASGTRPFEEDSWVRIRIGEVEFQVVKPCSRCIMTTVEAGTDRFNALKEPLATLTRYRRGEDGEVYFGQNLVALNEGWIEAGGEIEVLETTRPPVYPNAAPKKRALVCVAREPLARDLETFWFEAADGEPLPDYLPGQHLPISIDIKNERVQRRYTLSSTPEKPERCSISVKKVAGGHISHWLHQQLQVGDRLLAASPAGEFHLGRERDLLLLSAGSGVTPMLAIARTLALRGELEDVHFMHLCRSEADIPAASELHAMAQQGMTLTIILSQPDNHWQGLQGRLNDEHLRRINGLAAKEVFICGPHGFMADAAAKVAALGVPAERIRQESFGGAILSVARPHQALQLRIGTQAFTGNNQGTVLDQANKQGVELPWSCRAGICGSCKQTLVSGEVDHPDAPAITAAERAEGKILTCCAVPLTDLEIL
;
A
#
# COMPACT_ATOMS: atom_id res chain seq x y z
N MET A 1 8.87 29.50 6.05
CA MET A 1 7.63 30.14 6.52
C MET A 1 6.46 29.45 5.86
N PRO A 2 5.40 29.13 6.59
CA PRO A 2 4.22 28.46 6.05
C PRO A 2 3.56 29.26 4.93
N ARG A 3 3.06 28.57 3.90
CA ARG A 3 2.37 29.17 2.75
C ARG A 3 1.10 28.41 2.40
N LEU A 4 0.12 29.10 1.83
CA LEU A 4 -1.09 28.48 1.30
C LEU A 4 -0.78 27.88 -0.07
N ALA A 5 -0.48 26.59 -0.14
CA ALA A 5 -0.13 25.91 -1.39
C ALA A 5 -1.28 25.88 -2.38
N SER A 6 -2.49 25.60 -1.91
CA SER A 6 -3.68 25.51 -2.75
C SER A 6 -4.97 25.69 -1.95
N ILE A 7 -6.01 26.12 -2.68
CA ILE A 7 -7.38 26.29 -2.19
C ILE A 7 -8.27 25.33 -2.97
N HIS A 8 -9.17 24.63 -2.29
CA HIS A 8 -10.14 23.74 -2.93
C HIS A 8 -11.56 24.05 -2.49
N LEU A 9 -12.42 24.17 -3.49
CA LEU A 9 -13.85 24.38 -3.34
C LEU A 9 -14.60 23.08 -3.59
N TYR A 10 -15.63 22.81 -2.80
CA TYR A 10 -16.52 21.68 -2.98
C TYR A 10 -17.97 22.13 -3.07
N PRO A 11 -18.46 22.62 -4.23
CA PRO A 11 -19.79 23.22 -4.33
C PRO A 11 -20.93 22.31 -3.89
N ILE A 12 -20.84 21.02 -4.22
CA ILE A 12 -21.75 19.98 -3.75
C ILE A 12 -21.06 19.16 -2.64
N LYS A 13 -21.79 18.86 -1.57
CA LYS A 13 -21.34 17.94 -0.54
C LYS A 13 -20.97 16.57 -1.16
N SER A 14 -19.80 16.06 -0.77
CA SER A 14 -19.26 14.74 -1.19
C SER A 14 -18.85 14.59 -2.66
N THR A 15 -18.78 15.67 -3.44
CA THR A 15 -18.26 15.63 -4.81
C THR A 15 -16.79 16.00 -4.92
N ALA A 16 -16.22 15.88 -6.12
CA ALA A 16 -14.84 16.25 -6.43
C ALA A 16 -14.55 17.71 -6.04
N GLY A 17 -13.32 17.96 -5.59
CA GLY A 17 -12.83 19.30 -5.28
C GLY A 17 -12.33 20.01 -6.52
N MET A 18 -12.59 21.32 -6.61
CA MET A 18 -12.08 22.19 -7.65
C MET A 18 -10.99 23.10 -7.09
N PRO A 19 -9.78 23.12 -7.67
CA PRO A 19 -8.74 24.03 -7.24
C PRO A 19 -9.08 25.49 -7.60
N LEU A 20 -8.76 26.43 -6.71
CA LEU A 20 -8.91 27.86 -6.92
C LEU A 20 -7.56 28.57 -6.76
N ALA A 21 -7.30 29.57 -7.61
CA ALA A 21 -6.16 30.46 -7.44
C ALA A 21 -6.42 31.50 -6.32
N ARG A 22 -7.67 31.93 -6.18
CA ARG A 22 -8.13 32.92 -5.21
C ARG A 22 -9.55 32.55 -4.75
N ALA A 23 -9.87 32.80 -3.49
CA ALA A 23 -11.21 32.56 -2.95
C ALA A 23 -11.63 33.68 -1.98
N ARG A 24 -12.91 34.04 -2.01
CA ARG A 24 -13.52 34.90 -0.99
C ARG A 24 -13.91 34.02 0.19
N VAL A 25 -13.49 34.43 1.38
CA VAL A 25 -13.89 33.81 2.64
C VAL A 25 -15.00 34.65 3.26
N THR A 26 -16.03 33.97 3.72
CA THR A 26 -17.21 34.50 4.40
C THR A 26 -17.33 33.85 5.78
N GLU A 27 -18.32 34.26 6.57
CA GLU A 27 -18.65 33.57 7.82
C GLU A 27 -18.85 32.05 7.63
N GLU A 28 -19.43 31.64 6.49
CA GLU A 28 -19.74 30.23 6.18
C GLU A 28 -18.56 29.42 5.63
N GLY A 29 -17.38 30.03 5.48
CA GLY A 29 -16.19 29.43 4.86
C GLY A 29 -15.91 30.01 3.47
N LEU A 30 -15.40 29.20 2.53
CA LEU A 30 -15.19 29.68 1.16
C LEU A 30 -16.56 29.94 0.51
N ALA A 31 -16.70 31.09 -0.15
CA ALA A 31 -17.90 31.42 -0.91
C ALA A 31 -18.20 30.30 -1.93
N GLY A 32 -19.43 29.79 -1.90
CA GLY A 32 -19.86 28.69 -2.76
C GLY A 32 -19.54 27.27 -2.23
N ASP A 33 -18.87 27.12 -1.08
CA ASP A 33 -18.50 25.79 -0.57
C ASP A 33 -19.69 25.06 0.03
N ARG A 34 -19.97 23.86 -0.49
CA ARG A 34 -21.02 22.94 -0.03
C ARG A 34 -22.38 23.64 0.09
N ARG A 35 -22.69 24.54 -0.85
CA ARG A 35 -24.01 25.20 -0.98
C ARG A 35 -25.10 24.25 -1.47
N TYR A 36 -24.69 23.11 -2.02
CA TYR A 36 -25.56 22.09 -2.57
C TYR A 36 -25.36 20.73 -1.88
N MET A 37 -26.41 19.92 -1.80
CA MET A 37 -26.36 18.57 -1.24
C MET A 37 -27.33 17.64 -1.95
N VAL A 38 -26.86 16.42 -2.23
CA VAL A 38 -27.71 15.37 -2.80
C VAL A 38 -28.44 14.63 -1.67
N VAL A 39 -29.74 14.44 -1.84
CA VAL A 39 -30.62 13.78 -0.88
C VAL A 39 -31.48 12.73 -1.55
N LYS A 40 -32.01 11.78 -0.80
CA LYS A 40 -33.11 10.91 -1.22
C LYS A 40 -34.43 11.71 -1.24
N PRO A 41 -35.50 11.21 -1.89
CA PRO A 41 -36.79 11.89 -1.96
C PRO A 41 -37.42 12.22 -0.60
N ASP A 42 -37.05 11.51 0.46
CA ASP A 42 -37.49 11.76 1.84
C ASP A 42 -36.68 12.86 2.56
N GLY A 43 -35.71 13.48 1.88
CA GLY A 43 -34.82 14.49 2.43
C GLY A 43 -33.57 13.95 3.13
N THR A 44 -33.37 12.63 3.18
CA THR A 44 -32.19 12.00 3.77
C THR A 44 -30.96 12.27 2.91
N PHE A 45 -29.94 12.93 3.45
CA PHE A 45 -28.71 13.20 2.71
C PHE A 45 -27.95 11.93 2.34
N ILE A 46 -27.34 11.94 1.16
CA ILE A 46 -26.37 10.92 0.76
C ILE A 46 -24.96 11.50 0.71
N THR A 47 -23.95 10.65 0.90
CA THR A 47 -22.55 11.05 0.87
C THR A 47 -21.71 10.02 0.15
N ALA A 48 -20.44 10.36 -0.11
CA ALA A 48 -19.45 9.42 -0.61
C ALA A 48 -19.17 8.23 0.33
N ARG A 49 -19.72 8.21 1.56
CA ARG A 49 -19.68 7.03 2.45
C ARG A 49 -20.57 5.90 1.94
N THR A 50 -21.69 6.24 1.31
CA THR A 50 -22.67 5.28 0.77
C THR A 50 -22.66 5.26 -0.75
N HIS A 51 -22.31 6.39 -1.37
CA HIS A 51 -22.28 6.60 -2.83
C HIS A 51 -20.93 7.18 -3.25
N PRO A 52 -19.84 6.39 -3.19
CA PRO A 52 -18.47 6.85 -3.47
C PRO A 52 -18.30 7.43 -4.89
N GLN A 53 -19.13 7.03 -5.86
CA GLN A 53 -19.16 7.60 -7.22
C GLN A 53 -19.44 9.11 -7.25
N LEU A 54 -20.04 9.70 -6.20
CA LEU A 54 -20.18 11.14 -6.08
C LEU A 54 -18.83 11.88 -6.17
N GLN A 55 -17.73 11.24 -5.75
CA GLN A 55 -16.37 11.81 -5.84
C GLN A 55 -15.88 11.99 -7.28
N GLN A 56 -16.55 11.41 -8.27
CA GLN A 56 -16.25 11.59 -9.69
C GLN A 56 -17.15 12.68 -10.33
N VAL A 57 -18.14 13.20 -9.61
CA VAL A 57 -18.93 14.35 -10.05
C VAL A 57 -18.09 15.60 -9.86
N VAL A 58 -17.84 16.32 -10.95
CA VAL A 58 -17.19 17.64 -10.94
C VAL A 58 -18.28 18.69 -11.02
N ALA A 59 -18.36 19.54 -10.00
CA ALA A 59 -19.28 20.65 -9.94
C ALA A 59 -18.49 21.97 -10.02
N THR A 60 -18.74 22.75 -11.07
CA THR A 60 -18.04 24.01 -11.34
C THR A 60 -19.03 25.17 -11.23
N PRO A 61 -18.84 26.11 -10.31
CA PRO A 61 -19.64 27.33 -10.27
C PRO A 61 -19.52 28.10 -11.58
N ILE A 62 -20.63 28.59 -12.08
CA ILE A 62 -20.71 29.49 -13.23
C ILE A 62 -21.49 30.73 -12.81
N ASP A 63 -21.52 31.76 -13.65
CA ASP A 63 -22.32 32.96 -13.38
C ASP A 63 -23.79 32.57 -13.20
N GLY A 64 -24.34 32.89 -12.03
CA GLY A 64 -25.70 32.56 -11.61
C GLY A 64 -26.05 31.07 -11.55
N GLY A 65 -25.09 30.15 -11.44
CA GLY A 65 -25.40 28.72 -11.58
C GLY A 65 -24.29 27.72 -11.28
N LEU A 66 -24.51 26.49 -11.73
CA LEU A 66 -23.62 25.36 -11.53
C LEU A 66 -23.55 24.47 -12.78
N GLN A 67 -22.35 24.10 -13.22
CA GLN A 67 -22.15 23.07 -14.25
C GLN A 67 -21.68 21.76 -13.63
N LEU A 68 -22.34 20.66 -13.97
CA LEU A 68 -22.03 19.30 -13.52
C LEU A 68 -21.43 18.47 -14.65
N ARG A 69 -20.39 17.71 -14.33
CA ARG A 69 -19.74 16.74 -15.22
C ARG A 69 -19.51 15.42 -14.50
N TYR A 70 -19.66 14.32 -15.23
CA TYR A 70 -19.37 12.96 -14.78
C TYR A 70 -18.92 12.12 -15.98
N PRO A 71 -17.99 11.16 -15.82
CA PRO A 71 -17.52 10.33 -16.93
C PRO A 71 -18.65 9.65 -17.70
N GLY A 72 -18.67 9.83 -19.03
CA GLY A 72 -19.68 9.22 -19.91
C GLY A 72 -21.04 9.92 -19.92
N PHE A 73 -21.20 11.07 -19.26
CA PHE A 73 -22.43 11.84 -19.24
C PHE A 73 -22.25 13.17 -19.97
N GLU A 74 -23.28 13.60 -20.69
CA GLU A 74 -23.34 14.98 -21.20
C GLU A 74 -23.33 15.97 -20.02
N PRO A 75 -22.53 17.06 -20.10
CA PRO A 75 -22.51 18.09 -19.07
C PRO A 75 -23.89 18.70 -18.84
N LEU A 76 -24.24 18.91 -17.57
CA LEU A 76 -25.49 19.56 -17.18
C LEU A 76 -25.21 20.97 -16.64
N THR A 77 -25.78 21.99 -17.27
CA THR A 77 -25.74 23.37 -16.78
C THR A 77 -27.05 23.68 -16.06
N LEU A 78 -26.94 24.19 -14.84
CA LEU A 78 -28.03 24.62 -13.99
C LEU A 78 -27.92 26.13 -13.77
N GLN A 79 -29.05 26.82 -13.82
CA GLN A 79 -29.16 28.26 -13.53
C GLN A 79 -30.03 28.44 -12.29
N GLU A 80 -29.55 29.22 -11.32
CA GLU A 80 -30.26 29.48 -10.06
C GLU A 80 -31.58 30.23 -10.27
N ALA A 81 -31.71 30.93 -11.40
CA ALA A 81 -32.96 31.56 -11.85
C ALA A 81 -34.06 30.54 -12.17
N ASP A 82 -33.68 29.31 -12.58
CA ASP A 82 -34.61 28.24 -12.97
C ASP A 82 -34.96 27.32 -11.79
N PHE A 83 -34.36 27.54 -10.62
CA PHE A 83 -34.63 26.70 -9.45
C PHE A 83 -36.06 26.88 -8.96
N SER A 84 -36.73 25.75 -8.70
CA SER A 84 -38.09 25.71 -8.16
C SER A 84 -38.21 26.39 -6.79
N ARG A 85 -37.13 26.39 -5.99
CA ARG A 85 -37.06 26.97 -4.64
C ARG A 85 -38.14 26.45 -3.69
N ALA A 86 -38.68 25.26 -3.98
CA ALA A 86 -39.63 24.62 -3.10
C ALA A 86 -38.91 24.21 -1.81
N PRO A 87 -39.43 24.56 -0.62
CA PRO A 87 -38.80 24.19 0.65
C PRO A 87 -38.92 22.68 0.87
N GLN A 88 -37.83 22.06 1.30
CA GLN A 88 -37.74 20.64 1.63
C GLN A 88 -37.00 20.45 2.95
N ALA A 89 -37.63 19.71 3.87
CA ALA A 89 -37.00 19.34 5.13
C ALA A 89 -35.85 18.36 4.87
N THR A 90 -34.70 18.61 5.48
CA THR A 90 -33.50 17.77 5.37
C THR A 90 -32.68 17.86 6.66
N GLY A 91 -31.51 17.23 6.66
CA GLY A 91 -30.59 17.33 7.78
C GLY A 91 -29.19 16.84 7.44
N VAL A 92 -28.25 17.19 8.31
CA VAL A 92 -26.86 16.72 8.28
C VAL A 92 -26.53 16.21 9.68
N TRP A 93 -26.34 14.89 9.80
CA TRP A 93 -26.21 14.21 11.10
C TRP A 93 -27.44 14.46 12.00
N SER A 94 -27.22 14.95 13.22
CA SER A 94 -28.28 15.28 14.18
C SER A 94 -28.94 16.64 13.93
N ASP A 95 -28.47 17.40 12.95
CA ASP A 95 -28.91 18.77 12.66
C ASP A 95 -30.00 18.76 11.58
N ARG A 96 -31.16 19.34 11.86
CA ARG A 96 -32.34 19.32 10.98
C ARG A 96 -32.71 20.75 10.59
N PHE A 97 -32.93 20.98 9.30
CA PHE A 97 -33.22 22.30 8.75
C PHE A 97 -33.95 22.17 7.41
N THR A 98 -34.35 23.30 6.83
CA THR A 98 -35.00 23.35 5.53
C THR A 98 -34.01 23.83 4.48
N ALA A 99 -34.00 23.19 3.31
CA ALA A 99 -33.28 23.64 2.13
C ALA A 99 -34.23 23.79 0.95
N LEU A 100 -33.74 24.29 -0.17
CA LEU A 100 -34.52 24.61 -1.36
C LEU A 100 -34.25 23.60 -2.46
N HIS A 101 -35.30 23.11 -3.09
CA HIS A 101 -35.20 22.26 -4.26
C HIS A 101 -34.66 23.06 -5.45
N THR A 102 -33.77 22.44 -6.24
CA THR A 102 -33.17 23.03 -7.43
C THR A 102 -34.06 22.79 -8.67
N ASP A 103 -33.60 21.98 -9.63
CA ASP A 103 -34.23 21.70 -10.93
C ASP A 103 -34.40 20.17 -11.09
N PRO A 104 -35.59 19.66 -11.49
CA PRO A 104 -35.82 18.24 -11.78
C PRO A 104 -34.82 17.60 -12.77
N LYS A 105 -34.19 18.38 -13.65
CA LYS A 105 -33.10 17.90 -14.52
C LYS A 105 -31.87 17.48 -13.72
N ALA A 106 -31.54 18.21 -12.65
CA ALA A 106 -30.45 17.85 -11.75
C ALA A 106 -30.74 16.53 -11.05
N ASP A 107 -31.97 16.35 -10.57
CA ASP A 107 -32.43 15.13 -9.92
C ASP A 107 -32.29 13.92 -10.85
N GLY A 108 -32.79 14.02 -12.08
CA GLY A 108 -32.71 12.95 -13.07
C GLY A 108 -31.26 12.65 -13.50
N TRP A 109 -30.40 13.67 -13.58
CA TRP A 109 -28.98 13.47 -13.90
C TRP A 109 -28.23 12.78 -12.76
N LEU A 110 -28.40 13.24 -11.52
CA LEU A 110 -27.76 12.65 -10.34
C LEU A 110 -28.34 11.28 -9.98
N SER A 111 -29.61 11.02 -10.27
CA SER A 111 -30.23 9.69 -10.07
C SER A 111 -29.59 8.65 -10.98
N ARG A 112 -29.26 9.03 -12.22
CA ARG A 112 -28.51 8.15 -13.14
C ARG A 112 -27.07 7.92 -12.69
N VAL A 113 -26.42 8.92 -12.09
CA VAL A 113 -25.06 8.77 -11.53
C VAL A 113 -25.08 7.85 -10.31
N THR A 114 -26.04 8.05 -9.41
CA THR A 114 -26.11 7.31 -8.14
C THR A 114 -26.73 5.92 -8.28
N GLY A 115 -27.54 5.69 -9.31
CA GLY A 115 -28.25 4.44 -9.52
C GLY A 115 -29.55 4.31 -8.72
N GLU A 116 -29.95 5.35 -7.98
CA GLU A 116 -31.21 5.41 -7.23
C GLU A 116 -31.85 6.81 -7.37
N PRO A 117 -33.17 6.96 -7.13
CA PRO A 117 -33.80 8.28 -7.13
C PRO A 117 -33.20 9.20 -6.07
N VAL A 118 -32.73 10.37 -6.49
CA VAL A 118 -32.17 11.42 -5.62
C VAL A 118 -32.59 12.80 -6.10
N GLN A 119 -32.45 13.79 -5.23
CA GLN A 119 -32.72 15.20 -5.49
C GLN A 119 -31.52 16.07 -5.13
N LEU A 120 -31.36 17.21 -5.80
CA LEU A 120 -30.34 18.20 -5.46
C LEU A 120 -30.97 19.37 -4.71
N LEU A 121 -30.56 19.56 -3.46
CA LEU A 121 -30.96 20.69 -2.63
C LEU A 121 -29.89 21.79 -2.61
N TRP A 122 -30.34 23.02 -2.39
CA TRP A 122 -29.56 24.25 -2.34
C TRP A 122 -29.95 25.07 -1.11
N LEU A 123 -28.98 25.73 -0.47
CA LEU A 123 -29.21 26.54 0.73
C LEU A 123 -29.67 27.99 0.43
N GLY A 124 -29.89 28.36 -0.82
CA GLY A 124 -30.17 29.76 -1.19
C GLY A 124 -28.90 30.60 -1.34
N GLU A 125 -29.02 31.92 -1.27
CA GLU A 125 -27.86 32.84 -1.28
C GLU A 125 -27.18 32.91 0.10
N THR A 126 -27.97 32.83 1.17
CA THR A 126 -27.49 32.83 2.57
C THR A 126 -27.95 31.55 3.26
N SER A 127 -27.09 30.90 4.05
CA SER A 127 -27.50 29.73 4.84
C SER A 127 -28.25 30.16 6.08
N ASP A 128 -29.48 29.66 6.26
CA ASP A 128 -30.21 29.79 7.53
C ASP A 128 -29.71 28.80 8.60
N ARG A 129 -28.73 27.95 8.27
CA ARG A 129 -28.18 26.94 9.16
C ARG A 129 -27.10 27.53 10.06
N PHE A 130 -27.47 27.84 11.30
CA PHE A 130 -26.57 28.28 12.35
C PHE A 130 -26.24 27.14 13.32
N ARG A 131 -24.96 26.95 13.67
CA ARG A 131 -24.56 25.96 14.68
C ARG A 131 -24.08 26.64 15.95
N GLU A 132 -24.86 26.46 17.02
CA GLU A 132 -24.55 27.00 18.35
C GLU A 132 -23.17 26.57 18.86
N LYS A 133 -22.79 25.28 18.66
CA LYS A 133 -21.49 24.74 19.11
C LYS A 133 -20.28 25.46 18.52
N THR A 134 -20.42 26.03 17.33
CA THR A 134 -19.35 26.75 16.64
C THR A 134 -19.58 28.25 16.59
N GLY A 135 -20.75 28.73 17.04
CA GLY A 135 -21.14 30.14 17.03
C GLY A 135 -21.16 30.77 15.64
N THR A 136 -21.35 29.97 14.58
CA THR A 136 -21.22 30.45 13.19
C THR A 136 -22.21 29.76 12.26
N ARG A 137 -22.57 30.44 11.18
CA ARG A 137 -23.31 29.85 10.06
C ARG A 137 -22.46 28.83 9.32
N VAL A 138 -23.10 27.75 8.87
CA VAL A 138 -22.43 26.71 8.07
C VAL A 138 -23.28 26.34 6.87
N SER A 139 -22.63 25.97 5.77
CA SER A 139 -23.29 25.38 4.62
C SER A 139 -23.66 23.90 4.88
N PHE A 140 -23.75 23.04 3.88
CA PHE A 140 -23.92 21.59 4.08
C PHE A 140 -22.66 20.87 4.61
N ALA A 141 -21.67 21.61 5.12
CA ALA A 141 -20.51 21.08 5.83
C ALA A 141 -20.91 20.22 7.05
N ASP A 142 -20.08 19.24 7.42
CA ASP A 142 -20.39 18.30 8.52
C ASP A 142 -20.43 18.98 9.89
N GLY A 143 -19.51 19.91 10.14
CA GLY A 143 -19.43 20.58 11.44
C GLY A 143 -18.70 21.91 11.46
N TYR A 144 -17.73 22.12 10.57
CA TYR A 144 -16.95 23.35 10.48
C TYR A 144 -16.87 23.86 9.03
N PRO A 145 -16.81 25.18 8.82
CA PRO A 145 -16.71 25.81 7.50
C PRO A 145 -15.52 25.35 6.65
N LEU A 146 -14.36 25.21 7.30
CA LEU A 146 -13.09 25.06 6.61
C LEU A 146 -12.24 23.97 7.26
N LEU A 147 -11.48 23.28 6.43
CA LEU A 147 -10.49 22.30 6.82
C LEU A 147 -9.13 22.69 6.24
N LEU A 148 -8.11 22.73 7.11
CA LEU A 148 -6.71 22.91 6.74
C LEU A 148 -5.90 21.65 7.00
N ILE A 149 -5.04 21.27 6.06
CA ILE A 149 -4.08 20.17 6.20
C ILE A 149 -2.76 20.61 5.58
N SER A 150 -1.63 20.30 6.22
CA SER A 150 -0.34 20.57 5.59
C SER A 150 0.07 19.47 4.61
N GLN A 151 0.76 19.87 3.56
CA GLN A 151 1.40 19.01 2.56
C GLN A 151 2.41 18.06 3.23
N ALA A 152 3.14 18.55 4.24
CA ALA A 152 4.07 17.72 5.00
C ALA A 152 3.38 16.60 5.80
N SER A 153 2.15 16.83 6.29
CA SER A 153 1.37 15.80 7.01
C SER A 153 0.95 14.64 6.10
N ILE A 154 0.58 14.91 4.84
CA ILE A 154 0.24 13.82 3.90
C ILE A 154 1.48 13.08 3.40
N GLU A 155 2.60 13.78 3.23
CA GLU A 155 3.88 13.16 2.91
C GLU A 155 4.34 12.22 4.04
N ASP A 156 4.20 12.63 5.31
CA ASP A 156 4.48 11.79 6.47
C ASP A 156 3.58 10.55 6.53
N LEU A 157 2.28 10.71 6.25
CA LEU A 157 1.35 9.58 6.12
C LEU A 157 1.79 8.62 5.01
N ASN A 158 2.19 9.16 3.85
CA ASN A 158 2.67 8.35 2.73
C ASN A 158 4.00 7.66 3.04
N LEU A 159 4.83 8.14 3.95
CA LEU A 159 6.00 7.38 4.39
C LEU A 159 5.63 6.16 5.24
N ARG A 160 4.43 6.12 5.84
CA ARG A 160 4.01 5.05 6.76
C ARG A 160 3.01 4.07 6.14
N SER A 161 2.24 4.54 5.16
CA SER A 161 1.15 3.81 4.54
C SER A 161 1.61 2.85 3.44
N ASP A 162 0.92 1.71 3.34
CA ASP A 162 1.10 0.73 2.26
C ASP A 162 0.38 1.12 0.97
N ALA A 163 -0.57 2.06 1.05
CA ALA A 163 -1.16 2.75 -0.10
C ALA A 163 -0.56 4.15 -0.29
N LEU A 164 -0.70 4.70 -1.51
CA LEU A 164 -0.36 6.09 -1.82
C LEU A 164 -1.62 6.96 -1.66
N HIS A 165 -1.51 8.00 -0.84
CA HIS A 165 -2.61 8.91 -0.51
C HIS A 165 -2.47 10.27 -1.17
N GLN A 166 -3.61 10.87 -1.48
CA GLN A 166 -3.74 12.19 -2.08
C GLN A 166 -4.58 13.12 -1.22
N MET A 167 -4.30 14.42 -1.27
CA MET A 167 -4.98 15.42 -0.44
C MET A 167 -6.50 15.45 -0.68
N SER A 168 -6.92 15.14 -1.91
CA SER A 168 -8.33 15.05 -2.32
C SER A 168 -9.16 14.09 -1.48
N GLN A 169 -8.57 13.02 -0.94
CA GLN A 169 -9.26 12.04 -0.09
C GLN A 169 -9.76 12.66 1.24
N PHE A 170 -9.06 13.68 1.73
CA PHE A 170 -9.35 14.33 3.01
C PHE A 170 -10.32 15.50 2.89
N ARG A 171 -10.67 15.89 1.66
CA ARG A 171 -11.58 16.99 1.32
C ARG A 171 -11.20 18.33 1.97
N THR A 172 -9.90 18.60 1.98
CA THR A 172 -9.27 19.79 2.55
C THR A 172 -9.59 21.03 1.74
N ASN A 173 -10.01 22.12 2.39
CA ASN A 173 -10.23 23.39 1.73
C ASN A 173 -8.91 24.16 1.54
N LEU A 174 -8.03 24.18 2.55
CA LEU A 174 -6.78 24.93 2.54
C LEU A 174 -5.59 24.00 2.73
N VAL A 175 -4.65 23.99 1.79
CA VAL A 175 -3.41 23.19 1.93
C VAL A 175 -2.26 24.09 2.32
N ALA A 176 -1.65 23.82 3.47
CA ALA A 176 -0.43 24.51 3.88
C ALA A 176 0.83 23.83 3.33
N SER A 177 1.86 24.58 2.98
CA SER A 177 3.19 24.07 2.65
C SER A 177 4.26 24.85 3.42
N GLY A 178 5.53 24.40 3.33
CA GLY A 178 6.63 25.04 4.05
C GLY A 178 6.58 24.83 5.57
N THR A 179 5.93 23.74 6.00
CA THR A 179 5.79 23.32 7.40
C THR A 179 6.51 21.99 7.65
N ARG A 180 6.74 21.66 8.92
CA ARG A 180 7.01 20.27 9.33
C ARG A 180 5.72 19.44 9.31
N PRO A 181 5.80 18.10 9.26
CA PRO A 181 4.62 17.25 9.41
C PRO A 181 3.87 17.58 10.70
N PHE A 182 2.55 17.77 10.57
CA PHE A 182 1.63 18.07 11.67
C PHE A 182 1.91 19.37 12.44
N GLU A 183 2.69 20.30 11.87
CA GLU A 183 2.91 21.60 12.50
C GLU A 183 1.60 22.37 12.71
N GLU A 184 0.62 22.15 11.83
CA GLU A 184 -0.72 22.73 11.96
C GLU A 184 -1.44 22.35 13.25
N ASP A 185 -1.07 21.24 13.90
CA ASP A 185 -1.65 20.81 15.18
C ASP A 185 -1.34 21.77 16.34
N SER A 186 -0.31 22.63 16.16
CA SER A 186 0.09 23.63 17.14
C SER A 186 -0.56 25.00 16.91
N TRP A 187 -1.23 25.22 15.79
CA TRP A 187 -1.75 26.54 15.45
C TRP A 187 -3.05 26.82 16.20
N VAL A 188 -3.18 28.04 16.72
CA VAL A 188 -4.40 28.51 17.40
C VAL A 188 -5.05 29.63 16.58
N ARG A 189 -4.26 30.61 16.15
CA ARG A 189 -4.72 31.67 15.24
C ARG A 189 -3.74 31.86 14.11
N ILE A 190 -4.26 32.01 12.90
CA ILE A 190 -3.48 32.25 11.69
C ILE A 190 -4.11 33.36 10.87
N ARG A 191 -3.31 34.05 10.07
CA ARG A 191 -3.76 35.01 9.06
C ARG A 191 -3.29 34.56 7.68
N ILE A 192 -4.19 34.65 6.70
CA ILE A 192 -3.89 34.39 5.30
C ILE A 192 -4.52 35.50 4.47
N GLY A 193 -3.71 36.28 3.77
CA GLY A 193 -4.21 37.46 3.05
C GLY A 193 -4.96 38.41 3.98
N GLU A 194 -6.22 38.71 3.64
CA GLU A 194 -7.08 39.62 4.40
C GLU A 194 -7.78 38.95 5.61
N VAL A 195 -7.65 37.63 5.78
CA VAL A 195 -8.52 36.84 6.67
C VAL A 195 -7.74 36.26 7.84
N GLU A 196 -8.25 36.48 9.04
CA GLU A 196 -7.84 35.75 10.23
C GLU A 196 -8.73 34.54 10.47
N PHE A 197 -8.12 33.44 10.88
CA PHE A 197 -8.80 32.19 11.20
C PHE A 197 -8.48 31.78 12.64
N GLN A 198 -9.51 31.30 13.31
CA GLN A 198 -9.36 30.51 14.53
C GLN A 198 -9.24 29.03 14.13
N VAL A 199 -8.18 28.39 14.60
CA VAL A 199 -8.03 26.94 14.57
C VAL A 199 -8.80 26.38 15.75
N VAL A 200 -9.89 25.66 15.48
CA VAL A 200 -10.85 25.30 16.54
C VAL A 200 -10.50 23.96 17.16
N LYS A 201 -10.31 22.92 16.33
CA LYS A 201 -9.97 21.57 16.80
C LYS A 201 -9.46 20.65 15.70
N PRO A 202 -8.74 19.57 16.08
CA PRO A 202 -8.41 18.48 15.16
C PRO A 202 -9.67 17.89 14.50
N CYS A 203 -9.55 17.56 13.22
CA CYS A 203 -10.65 16.96 12.48
C CYS A 203 -10.55 15.44 12.49
N SER A 204 -11.56 14.80 13.07
CA SER A 204 -11.67 13.34 13.04
C SER A 204 -11.97 12.86 11.62
N ARG A 205 -11.50 11.65 11.31
CA ARG A 205 -11.58 11.04 9.98
C ARG A 205 -12.46 9.81 10.01
N CYS A 206 -13.18 9.64 8.91
CA CYS A 206 -14.15 8.57 8.74
C CYS A 206 -13.85 7.78 7.47
N ILE A 207 -14.61 6.69 7.27
CA ILE A 207 -14.45 5.76 6.15
C ILE A 207 -14.37 6.44 4.77
N MET A 208 -14.96 7.63 4.59
CA MET A 208 -14.89 8.38 3.33
C MET A 208 -13.46 8.64 2.86
N THR A 209 -12.49 8.81 3.77
CA THR A 209 -11.08 9.03 3.38
C THR A 209 -10.47 7.80 2.73
N THR A 210 -11.10 6.63 2.88
CA THR A 210 -10.63 5.36 2.29
C THR A 210 -11.15 5.13 0.88
N VAL A 211 -11.99 6.03 0.33
CA VAL A 211 -12.30 6.00 -1.11
C VAL A 211 -11.00 6.31 -1.88
N GLU A 212 -10.64 5.44 -2.82
CA GLU A 212 -9.44 5.62 -3.65
C GLU A 212 -9.62 6.86 -4.53
N ALA A 213 -8.61 7.72 -4.56
CA ALA A 213 -8.70 9.02 -5.25
C ALA A 213 -9.08 8.84 -6.73
N GLY A 214 -10.14 9.53 -7.17
CA GLY A 214 -10.64 9.47 -8.54
C GLY A 214 -11.42 8.21 -8.91
N THR A 215 -11.77 7.36 -7.94
CA THR A 215 -12.59 6.16 -8.18
C THR A 215 -13.84 6.16 -7.29
N ASP A 216 -14.68 5.14 -7.46
CA ASP A 216 -15.83 4.81 -6.62
C ASP A 216 -15.55 3.65 -5.65
N ARG A 217 -14.29 3.22 -5.51
CA ARG A 217 -13.93 2.07 -4.68
C ARG A 217 -13.34 2.50 -3.36
N PHE A 218 -13.67 1.77 -2.31
CA PHE A 218 -12.93 1.83 -1.05
C PHE A 218 -11.64 1.03 -1.16
N ASN A 219 -10.58 1.54 -0.55
CA ASN A 219 -9.32 0.85 -0.45
C ASN A 219 -9.50 -0.43 0.39
N ALA A 220 -9.11 -1.57 -0.19
CA ALA A 220 -9.24 -2.89 0.42
C ALA A 220 -8.60 -3.00 1.82
N LEU A 221 -7.51 -2.26 2.06
CA LEU A 221 -6.76 -2.26 3.32
C LEU A 221 -7.29 -1.23 4.32
N LYS A 222 -8.43 -0.57 4.02
CA LYS A 222 -9.01 0.53 4.80
C LYS A 222 -8.02 1.69 5.00
N GLU A 223 -7.07 1.85 4.09
CA GLU A 223 -6.13 2.97 4.11
C GLU A 223 -6.83 4.26 3.65
N PRO A 224 -6.52 5.45 4.21
CA PRO A 224 -5.44 5.74 5.17
C PRO A 224 -5.80 5.47 6.64
N LEU A 225 -7.03 5.08 6.97
CA LEU A 225 -7.47 4.95 8.36
C LEU A 225 -6.69 3.86 9.12
N ALA A 226 -6.37 2.74 8.46
CA ALA A 226 -5.53 1.69 9.04
C ALA A 226 -4.17 2.23 9.49
N THR A 227 -3.53 3.07 8.68
CA THR A 227 -2.28 3.73 9.08
C THR A 227 -2.49 4.80 10.14
N LEU A 228 -3.42 5.73 9.94
CA LEU A 228 -3.68 6.83 10.87
C LEU A 228 -4.07 6.32 12.27
N THR A 229 -4.83 5.23 12.38
CA THR A 229 -5.20 4.62 13.68
C THR A 229 -3.98 4.27 14.53
N ARG A 230 -2.87 3.89 13.90
CA ARG A 230 -1.63 3.46 14.59
C ARG A 230 -0.80 4.63 15.14
N TYR A 231 -1.02 5.86 14.68
CA TYR A 231 -0.19 7.01 15.11
C TYR A 231 -0.92 8.34 15.29
N ARG A 232 -2.23 8.37 15.09
CA ARG A 232 -3.09 9.58 15.14
C ARG A 232 -4.43 9.32 15.82
N ARG A 233 -4.54 8.24 16.59
CA ARG A 233 -5.73 7.93 17.39
C ARG A 233 -5.66 8.67 18.73
N GLY A 234 -6.66 9.50 19.01
CA GLY A 234 -6.80 10.20 20.29
C GLY A 234 -7.27 9.28 21.40
N GLU A 235 -7.24 9.79 22.64
CA GLU A 235 -7.72 9.06 23.83
C GLU A 235 -9.23 8.78 23.78
N ASP A 236 -9.98 9.60 23.05
CA ASP A 236 -11.41 9.42 22.75
C ASP A 236 -11.69 8.32 21.73
N GLY A 237 -10.64 7.70 21.17
CA GLY A 237 -10.73 6.63 20.19
C GLY A 237 -10.88 7.10 18.74
N GLU A 238 -11.06 8.40 18.50
CA GLU A 238 -11.18 9.00 17.18
C GLU A 238 -9.82 9.13 16.49
N VAL A 239 -9.82 9.15 15.16
CA VAL A 239 -8.60 9.23 14.34
C VAL A 239 -8.49 10.61 13.72
N TYR A 240 -7.38 11.33 13.97
CA TYR A 240 -7.26 12.74 13.65
C TYR A 240 -6.27 13.05 12.52
N PHE A 241 -6.72 13.84 11.54
CA PHE A 241 -5.86 14.34 10.47
C PHE A 241 -6.39 15.69 9.99
N GLY A 242 -5.58 16.75 10.04
CA GLY A 242 -6.02 18.10 9.69
C GLY A 242 -6.76 18.86 10.80
N GLN A 243 -6.97 20.14 10.57
CA GLN A 243 -7.49 21.11 11.53
C GLN A 243 -8.73 21.84 11.02
N ASN A 244 -9.78 21.89 11.82
CA ASN A 244 -11.00 22.64 11.50
C ASN A 244 -10.81 24.12 11.80
N LEU A 245 -11.22 24.98 10.88
CA LEU A 245 -11.10 26.43 10.98
C LEU A 245 -12.46 27.13 10.94
N VAL A 246 -12.53 28.29 11.58
CA VAL A 246 -13.57 29.31 11.36
C VAL A 246 -12.89 30.64 11.03
N ALA A 247 -13.49 31.42 10.13
CA ALA A 247 -13.01 32.75 9.80
C ALA A 247 -13.48 33.75 10.87
N LEU A 248 -12.61 34.68 11.28
CA LEU A 248 -12.92 35.74 12.23
C LEU A 248 -13.37 37.04 11.54
N ASN A 249 -13.10 37.14 10.24
CA ASN A 249 -13.55 38.22 9.38
C ASN A 249 -13.70 37.72 7.95
N GLU A 250 -14.35 38.50 7.10
CA GLU A 250 -14.40 38.21 5.67
C GLU A 250 -13.25 38.86 4.92
N GLY A 251 -12.81 38.24 3.83
CA GLY A 251 -11.60 38.67 3.12
C GLY A 251 -11.29 37.78 1.94
N TRP A 252 -10.35 38.21 1.10
CA TRP A 252 -9.79 37.39 0.05
C TRP A 252 -8.52 36.66 0.50
N ILE A 253 -8.39 35.41 0.04
CA ILE A 253 -7.18 34.61 0.18
C ILE A 253 -6.72 34.11 -1.19
N GLU A 254 -5.40 33.94 -1.35
CA GLU A 254 -4.78 33.55 -2.62
C GLU A 254 -3.79 32.40 -2.41
N ALA A 255 -3.81 31.42 -3.32
CA ALA A 255 -2.82 30.37 -3.37
C ALA A 255 -1.43 30.97 -3.67
N GLY A 256 -0.40 30.47 -2.99
CA GLY A 256 0.93 31.03 -2.93
C GLY A 256 1.12 32.08 -1.82
N GLY A 257 0.03 32.57 -1.21
CA GLY A 257 0.05 33.54 -0.12
C GLY A 257 0.73 33.00 1.15
N GLU A 258 1.22 33.91 1.98
CA GLU A 258 1.80 33.57 3.29
C GLU A 258 0.71 33.15 4.28
N ILE A 259 1.03 32.18 5.14
CA ILE A 259 0.25 31.86 6.34
C ILE A 259 1.04 32.39 7.54
N GLU A 260 0.59 33.52 8.07
CA GLU A 260 1.16 34.11 9.28
C GLU A 260 0.56 33.40 10.50
N VAL A 261 1.40 32.72 11.28
CA VAL A 261 0.97 32.05 12.52
C VAL A 261 0.98 33.06 13.66
N LEU A 262 -0.20 33.52 14.07
CA LEU A 262 -0.37 34.57 15.08
C LEU A 262 -0.28 34.03 16.50
N GLU A 263 -0.73 32.80 16.72
CA GLU A 263 -0.77 32.17 18.03
C GLU A 263 -0.56 30.65 17.91
N THR A 264 0.21 30.08 18.84
CA THR A 264 0.47 28.64 18.91
C THR A 264 0.20 28.06 20.29
N THR A 265 -0.01 26.76 20.32
CA THR A 265 -0.15 25.93 21.52
C THR A 265 0.71 24.68 21.40
N ARG A 266 0.83 23.93 22.49
CA ARG A 266 1.47 22.62 22.45
C ARG A 266 0.58 21.66 21.65
N PRO A 267 1.10 21.00 20.60
CA PRO A 267 0.29 20.07 19.82
C PRO A 267 -0.06 18.82 20.66
N PRO A 268 -1.21 18.17 20.37
CA PRO A 268 -1.55 16.88 20.94
C PRO A 268 -0.47 15.84 20.63
N VAL A 269 -0.25 14.93 21.58
CA VAL A 269 0.68 13.81 21.44
C VAL A 269 -0.14 12.54 21.26
N TYR A 270 0.19 11.78 20.22
CA TYR A 270 -0.45 10.50 19.93
C TYR A 270 0.58 9.37 20.12
N PRO A 271 0.19 8.21 20.68
CA PRO A 271 1.02 7.02 20.63
C PRO A 271 1.35 6.69 19.17
N ASN A 272 2.63 6.50 18.84
CA ASN A 272 3.09 6.27 17.47
C ASN A 272 3.62 4.85 17.31
N ALA A 273 2.82 3.98 16.70
CA ALA A 273 3.16 2.60 16.36
C ALA A 273 3.23 2.36 14.84
N ALA A 274 3.22 3.42 14.02
CA ALA A 274 3.33 3.33 12.56
C ALA A 274 4.77 3.63 12.11
N PRO A 275 5.63 2.63 11.85
CA PRO A 275 7.00 2.90 11.43
C PRO A 275 7.04 3.66 10.10
N LYS A 276 7.99 4.60 9.98
CA LYS A 276 8.24 5.28 8.72
C LYS A 276 9.12 4.40 7.83
N LYS A 277 8.74 4.29 6.56
CA LYS A 277 9.64 3.85 5.51
C LYS A 277 10.64 4.95 5.23
N ARG A 278 11.84 4.54 4.86
CA ARG A 278 12.96 5.42 4.56
C ARG A 278 13.18 5.47 3.06
N ALA A 279 13.49 6.66 2.54
CA ALA A 279 13.84 6.81 1.15
C ALA A 279 15.28 6.32 0.91
N LEU A 280 15.45 5.46 -0.07
CA LEU A 280 16.74 4.98 -0.55
C LEU A 280 16.99 5.48 -1.97
N VAL A 281 18.23 5.87 -2.26
CA VAL A 281 18.68 6.33 -3.58
C VAL A 281 19.42 5.20 -4.27
N CYS A 282 19.05 4.88 -5.50
CA CYS A 282 19.81 3.97 -6.35
C CYS A 282 21.13 4.66 -6.75
N VAL A 283 22.28 4.11 -6.33
CA VAL A 283 23.60 4.72 -6.58
C VAL A 283 24.45 3.96 -7.58
N ALA A 284 24.13 2.69 -7.84
CA ALA A 284 24.79 1.89 -8.87
C ALA A 284 23.90 0.74 -9.34
N ARG A 285 24.20 0.26 -10.55
CA ARG A 285 23.53 -0.85 -11.23
C ARG A 285 24.57 -1.74 -11.86
N GLU A 286 24.50 -3.04 -11.63
CA GLU A 286 25.53 -3.99 -12.05
C GLU A 286 24.92 -5.31 -12.56
N PRO A 287 25.27 -5.79 -13.76
CA PRO A 287 24.84 -7.09 -14.22
C PRO A 287 25.47 -8.20 -13.36
N LEU A 288 24.65 -9.12 -12.85
CA LEU A 288 25.10 -10.24 -12.02
C LEU A 288 25.12 -11.57 -12.79
N ALA A 289 24.14 -11.75 -13.68
CA ALA A 289 24.03 -12.86 -14.64
C ALA A 289 23.10 -12.45 -15.79
N ARG A 290 22.82 -13.35 -16.73
CA ARG A 290 21.72 -13.17 -17.68
C ARG A 290 20.40 -12.91 -16.94
N ASP A 291 19.75 -11.81 -17.32
CA ASP A 291 18.47 -11.34 -16.76
C ASP A 291 18.47 -11.12 -15.23
N LEU A 292 19.62 -11.02 -14.58
CA LEU A 292 19.76 -10.78 -13.14
C LEU A 292 20.70 -9.60 -12.92
N GLU A 293 20.19 -8.54 -12.30
CA GLU A 293 20.89 -7.28 -12.10
C GLU A 293 20.87 -6.89 -10.63
N THR A 294 21.96 -6.35 -10.13
CA THR A 294 22.11 -5.82 -8.76
C THR A 294 21.90 -4.32 -8.78
N PHE A 295 21.04 -3.85 -7.86
CA PHE A 295 20.78 -2.43 -7.62
C PHE A 295 21.35 -2.08 -6.24
N TRP A 296 22.22 -1.08 -6.20
CA TRP A 296 22.87 -0.60 -4.98
C TRP A 296 22.18 0.65 -4.46
N PHE A 297 22.01 0.73 -3.15
CA PHE A 297 21.27 1.78 -2.49
C PHE A 297 22.04 2.42 -1.35
N GLU A 298 21.91 3.72 -1.24
CA GLU A 298 22.28 4.54 -0.08
C GLU A 298 21.03 5.18 0.52
N ALA A 299 21.09 5.58 1.78
CA ALA A 299 19.99 6.31 2.37
C ALA A 299 19.92 7.76 1.87
N ALA A 300 18.72 8.21 1.49
CA ALA A 300 18.53 9.56 0.93
C ALA A 300 18.75 10.70 1.93
N ASP A 301 18.72 10.40 3.23
CA ASP A 301 18.92 11.34 4.33
C ASP A 301 20.38 11.41 4.80
N GLY A 302 21.29 10.60 4.22
CA GLY A 302 22.71 10.58 4.56
C GLY A 302 23.05 9.86 5.88
N GLU A 303 22.04 9.37 6.61
CA GLU A 303 22.25 8.60 7.83
C GLU A 303 22.66 7.14 7.50
N PRO A 304 23.29 6.39 8.42
CA PRO A 304 23.63 4.99 8.18
C PRO A 304 22.40 4.12 7.87
N LEU A 305 22.54 3.12 6.99
CA LEU A 305 21.47 2.14 6.74
C LEU A 305 21.20 1.30 8.01
N PRO A 306 19.96 0.80 8.22
CA PRO A 306 19.68 -0.06 9.35
C PRO A 306 20.51 -1.35 9.28
N ASP A 307 20.94 -1.84 10.44
CA ASP A 307 21.59 -3.14 10.55
C ASP A 307 20.67 -4.26 10.03
N TYR A 308 21.29 -5.29 9.46
CA TYR A 308 20.60 -6.49 9.00
C TYR A 308 21.49 -7.71 9.12
N LEU A 309 20.87 -8.89 9.11
CA LEU A 309 21.55 -10.17 9.10
C LEU A 309 21.66 -10.71 7.67
N PRO A 310 22.75 -11.40 7.30
CA PRO A 310 22.93 -11.93 5.95
C PRO A 310 21.84 -12.96 5.62
N GLY A 311 21.06 -12.70 4.58
CA GLY A 311 19.90 -13.51 4.18
C GLY A 311 18.55 -12.82 4.39
N GLN A 312 18.48 -11.78 5.23
CA GLN A 312 17.24 -11.01 5.41
C GLN A 312 16.81 -10.29 4.13
N HIS A 313 15.51 -10.00 4.04
CA HIS A 313 14.93 -9.23 2.95
C HIS A 313 14.62 -7.79 3.32
N LEU A 314 14.63 -6.94 2.31
CA LEU A 314 14.24 -5.54 2.37
C LEU A 314 12.82 -5.39 1.78
N PRO A 315 11.80 -5.04 2.58
CA PRO A 315 10.50 -4.65 2.06
C PRO A 315 10.61 -3.27 1.40
N ILE A 316 10.36 -3.20 0.09
CA ILE A 316 10.35 -1.97 -0.69
C ILE A 316 8.95 -1.60 -1.13
N SER A 317 8.70 -0.30 -1.28
CA SER A 317 7.49 0.29 -1.85
C SER A 317 7.88 1.22 -2.99
N ILE A 318 7.21 1.07 -4.13
CA ILE A 318 7.44 1.82 -5.36
C ILE A 318 6.11 2.41 -5.80
N ASP A 319 6.13 3.68 -6.18
CA ASP A 319 4.97 4.36 -6.71
C ASP A 319 5.01 4.32 -8.24
N ILE A 320 4.08 3.60 -8.86
CA ILE A 320 3.97 3.41 -10.31
C ILE A 320 2.60 3.93 -10.75
N LYS A 321 2.56 4.95 -11.60
CA LYS A 321 1.32 5.54 -12.14
C LYS A 321 0.29 5.89 -11.04
N ASN A 322 0.74 6.52 -9.95
CA ASN A 322 -0.06 6.88 -8.78
C ASN A 322 -0.62 5.71 -7.95
N GLU A 323 -0.14 4.49 -8.19
CA GLU A 323 -0.42 3.32 -7.35
C GLU A 323 0.85 2.93 -6.60
N ARG A 324 0.70 2.61 -5.30
CA ARG A 324 1.80 2.05 -4.52
C ARG A 324 1.81 0.54 -4.65
N VAL A 325 2.95 0.00 -5.07
CA VAL A 325 3.17 -1.45 -5.14
C VAL A 325 4.34 -1.83 -4.23
N GLN A 326 4.19 -2.95 -3.51
CA GLN A 326 5.17 -3.39 -2.53
C GLN A 326 5.75 -4.75 -2.87
N ARG A 327 7.05 -4.95 -2.65
CA ARG A 327 7.72 -6.25 -2.77
C ARG A 327 8.80 -6.41 -1.70
N ARG A 328 9.22 -7.65 -1.50
CA ARG A 328 10.35 -8.00 -0.66
C ARG A 328 11.43 -8.57 -1.56
N TYR A 329 12.64 -8.07 -1.40
CA TYR A 329 13.82 -8.60 -2.07
C TYR A 329 14.89 -8.89 -1.03
N THR A 330 15.51 -10.06 -1.10
CA THR A 330 16.65 -10.37 -0.23
C THR A 330 17.75 -9.34 -0.43
N LEU A 331 18.29 -8.84 0.67
CA LEU A 331 19.52 -8.06 0.64
C LEU A 331 20.63 -8.98 0.15
N SER A 332 21.22 -8.63 -0.99
CA SER A 332 22.31 -9.40 -1.62
C SER A 332 23.68 -8.97 -1.13
N SER A 333 23.80 -7.80 -0.52
CA SER A 333 25.04 -7.27 0.07
C SER A 333 25.38 -7.91 1.42
N THR A 334 26.62 -7.71 1.86
CA THR A 334 27.08 -8.03 3.22
C THR A 334 26.78 -6.87 4.18
N PRO A 335 26.33 -7.12 5.42
CA PRO A 335 26.16 -6.07 6.42
C PRO A 335 27.49 -5.52 6.96
N GLU A 336 28.63 -6.17 6.68
CA GLU A 336 29.97 -5.71 7.09
C GLU A 336 30.43 -4.42 6.38
N LYS A 337 29.68 -3.97 5.36
CA LYS A 337 29.91 -2.72 4.61
C LYS A 337 28.62 -1.89 4.63
N PRO A 338 28.34 -1.19 5.76
CA PRO A 338 27.03 -0.59 6.00
C PRO A 338 26.77 0.69 5.19
N GLU A 339 27.76 1.18 4.42
CA GLU A 339 27.61 2.38 3.60
C GLU A 339 26.57 2.20 2.49
N ARG A 340 26.42 0.97 1.97
CA ARG A 340 25.47 0.63 0.90
C ARG A 340 24.84 -0.73 1.14
N CYS A 341 23.57 -0.87 0.78
CA CYS A 341 22.94 -2.18 0.65
C CYS A 341 22.55 -2.45 -0.80
N SER A 342 22.39 -3.72 -1.18
CA SER A 342 21.91 -4.07 -2.52
C SER A 342 20.81 -5.11 -2.52
N ILE A 343 20.01 -5.09 -3.58
CA ILE A 343 19.12 -6.19 -3.96
C ILE A 343 19.48 -6.64 -5.37
N SER A 344 19.49 -7.95 -5.60
CA SER A 344 19.66 -8.51 -6.94
C SER A 344 18.32 -9.06 -7.45
N VAL A 345 17.89 -8.60 -8.61
CA VAL A 345 16.53 -8.81 -9.10
C VAL A 345 16.56 -9.48 -10.45
N LYS A 346 15.94 -10.66 -10.55
CA LYS A 346 15.75 -11.35 -11.82
C LYS A 346 14.59 -10.73 -12.59
N LYS A 347 14.78 -10.48 -13.88
CA LYS A 347 13.73 -10.08 -14.80
C LYS A 347 12.82 -11.28 -15.08
N VAL A 348 11.59 -11.20 -14.61
CA VAL A 348 10.58 -12.25 -14.82
C VAL A 348 9.62 -11.83 -15.93
N ALA A 349 9.35 -12.73 -16.87
CA ALA A 349 8.37 -12.50 -17.93
C ALA A 349 6.97 -12.24 -17.32
N GLY A 350 6.30 -11.18 -17.77
CA GLY A 350 5.03 -10.74 -17.18
C GLY A 350 5.12 -10.12 -15.78
N GLY A 351 6.32 -10.03 -15.19
CA GLY A 351 6.53 -9.45 -13.87
C GLY A 351 6.52 -7.92 -13.90
N HIS A 352 5.50 -7.30 -13.29
CA HIS A 352 5.32 -5.84 -13.30
C HIS A 352 6.50 -5.09 -12.65
N ILE A 353 6.88 -5.44 -11.41
CA ILE A 353 7.94 -4.73 -10.67
C ILE A 353 9.34 -5.09 -11.16
N SER A 354 9.62 -6.37 -11.44
CA SER A 354 10.94 -6.76 -11.95
C SER A 354 11.24 -6.06 -13.29
N HIS A 355 10.22 -5.84 -14.12
CA HIS A 355 10.36 -5.11 -15.37
C HIS A 355 10.62 -3.61 -15.12
N TRP A 356 9.86 -3.01 -14.20
CA TRP A 356 10.04 -1.62 -13.81
C TRP A 356 11.44 -1.37 -13.26
N LEU A 357 11.96 -2.21 -12.37
CA LEU A 357 13.31 -2.07 -11.81
C LEU A 357 14.38 -2.13 -12.89
N HIS A 358 14.26 -3.05 -13.86
CA HIS A 358 15.24 -3.18 -14.94
C HIS A 358 15.19 -2.02 -15.95
N GLN A 359 14.01 -1.47 -16.23
CA GLN A 359 13.84 -0.50 -17.31
C GLN A 359 13.78 0.95 -16.85
N GLN A 360 13.17 1.20 -15.69
CA GLN A 360 12.80 2.54 -15.24
C GLN A 360 13.70 3.02 -14.10
N LEU A 361 14.13 2.14 -13.19
CA LEU A 361 14.99 2.55 -12.08
C LEU A 361 16.41 2.88 -12.58
N GLN A 362 16.80 4.14 -12.50
CA GLN A 362 18.13 4.64 -12.87
C GLN A 362 18.92 5.10 -11.64
N VAL A 363 20.23 5.32 -11.83
CA VAL A 363 21.07 5.93 -10.81
C VAL A 363 20.56 7.35 -10.52
N GLY A 364 20.40 7.69 -9.25
CA GLY A 364 19.80 8.93 -8.77
C GLY A 364 18.32 8.81 -8.38
N ASP A 365 17.62 7.78 -8.86
CA ASP A 365 16.21 7.56 -8.53
C ASP A 365 16.02 7.07 -7.09
N ARG A 366 14.80 7.27 -6.57
CA ARG A 366 14.45 6.94 -5.18
C ARG A 366 13.37 5.87 -5.11
N LEU A 367 13.45 5.04 -4.07
CA LEU A 367 12.38 4.15 -3.62
C LEU A 367 12.19 4.25 -2.11
N LEU A 368 11.08 3.74 -1.59
CA LEU A 368 10.86 3.63 -0.15
C LEU A 368 11.17 2.22 0.33
N ALA A 369 11.81 2.10 1.49
CA ALA A 369 12.09 0.83 2.14
C ALA A 369 11.69 0.85 3.62
N ALA A 370 11.12 -0.26 4.09
CA ALA A 370 11.00 -0.51 5.53
C ALA A 370 12.33 -1.03 6.08
N SER A 371 12.41 -1.24 7.39
CA SER A 371 13.54 -1.95 7.99
C SER A 371 13.69 -3.37 7.41
N PRO A 372 14.92 -3.87 7.28
CA PRO A 372 15.19 -5.27 6.95
C PRO A 372 14.43 -6.23 7.87
N ALA A 373 13.98 -7.36 7.32
CA ALA A 373 13.16 -8.34 8.02
C ALA A 373 13.42 -9.78 7.51
N GLY A 374 12.89 -10.75 8.24
CA GLY A 374 12.94 -12.17 7.87
C GLY A 374 13.84 -13.01 8.78
N GLU A 375 13.52 -14.29 8.89
CA GLU A 375 14.17 -15.28 9.76
C GLU A 375 15.17 -16.17 8.99
N PHE A 376 15.24 -16.02 7.67
CA PHE A 376 16.16 -16.75 6.81
C PHE A 376 17.50 -16.04 6.77
N HIS A 377 18.28 -16.18 7.84
CA HIS A 377 19.57 -15.53 7.94
C HIS A 377 20.64 -16.40 8.58
N LEU A 378 21.90 -16.04 8.35
CA LEU A 378 23.05 -16.69 8.98
C LEU A 378 22.92 -16.64 10.51
N GLY A 379 23.08 -17.80 11.14
CA GLY A 379 23.17 -17.96 12.59
C GLY A 379 24.61 -18.01 13.08
N ARG A 380 24.84 -18.80 14.14
CA ARG A 380 26.18 -19.03 14.71
C ARG A 380 26.92 -20.20 14.07
N GLU A 381 26.20 -21.13 13.43
CA GLU A 381 26.77 -22.29 12.75
C GLU A 381 27.64 -21.87 11.56
N ARG A 382 28.69 -22.66 11.29
CA ARG A 382 29.63 -22.44 10.18
C ARG A 382 29.77 -23.65 9.27
N ASP A 383 29.30 -24.82 9.71
CA ASP A 383 29.18 -25.99 8.86
C ASP A 383 27.91 -25.91 7.99
N LEU A 384 28.03 -25.28 6.82
CA LEU A 384 26.88 -24.84 6.01
C LEU A 384 26.79 -25.55 4.66
N LEU A 385 25.56 -25.79 4.22
CA LEU A 385 25.22 -26.01 2.82
C LEU A 385 24.31 -24.88 2.34
N LEU A 386 24.82 -24.06 1.41
CA LEU A 386 24.08 -22.99 0.74
C LEU A 386 23.57 -23.52 -0.60
N LEU A 387 22.34 -24.05 -0.61
CA LEU A 387 21.73 -24.73 -1.77
C LEU A 387 20.71 -23.81 -2.45
N SER A 388 20.98 -23.41 -3.69
CA SER A 388 20.11 -22.45 -4.40
C SER A 388 19.87 -22.75 -5.86
N ALA A 389 18.80 -22.17 -6.40
CA ALA A 389 18.52 -22.20 -7.83
C ALA A 389 17.98 -20.85 -8.36
N GLY A 390 18.47 -20.42 -9.52
CA GLY A 390 18.06 -19.15 -10.14
C GLY A 390 18.24 -17.94 -9.23
N SER A 391 17.20 -17.09 -9.09
CA SER A 391 17.26 -15.94 -8.18
C SER A 391 17.31 -16.31 -6.70
N GLY A 392 17.11 -17.60 -6.35
CA GLY A 392 17.34 -18.19 -5.03
C GLY A 392 18.74 -17.93 -4.46
N VAL A 393 19.68 -17.56 -5.32
CA VAL A 393 21.08 -17.32 -4.97
C VAL A 393 21.31 -16.09 -4.10
N THR A 394 20.39 -15.14 -4.08
CA THR A 394 20.61 -13.82 -3.45
C THR A 394 20.90 -13.89 -1.94
N PRO A 395 20.15 -14.65 -1.11
CA PRO A 395 20.51 -14.85 0.28
C PRO A 395 21.83 -15.60 0.43
N MET A 396 22.11 -16.56 -0.48
CA MET A 396 23.35 -17.35 -0.41
C MET A 396 24.56 -16.46 -0.64
N LEU A 397 24.49 -15.52 -1.58
CA LEU A 397 25.53 -14.52 -1.82
C LEU A 397 25.72 -13.62 -0.61
N ALA A 398 24.64 -13.14 0.01
CA ALA A 398 24.76 -12.31 1.21
C ALA A 398 25.50 -13.03 2.34
N ILE A 399 25.16 -14.29 2.59
CA ILE A 399 25.83 -15.15 3.58
C ILE A 399 27.29 -15.37 3.21
N ALA A 400 27.57 -15.82 1.97
CA ALA A 400 28.93 -16.12 1.52
C ALA A 400 29.83 -14.87 1.51
N ARG A 401 29.32 -13.71 1.07
CA ARG A 401 30.03 -12.41 1.12
C ARG A 401 30.41 -12.02 2.55
N THR A 402 29.51 -12.29 3.50
CA THR A 402 29.77 -12.00 4.92
C THR A 402 30.86 -12.91 5.48
N LEU A 403 30.75 -14.22 5.24
CA LEU A 403 31.71 -15.20 5.72
C LEU A 403 33.09 -15.01 5.06
N ALA A 404 33.14 -14.63 3.79
CA ALA A 404 34.39 -14.30 3.08
C ALA A 404 35.16 -13.17 3.78
N LEU A 405 34.48 -12.08 4.15
CA LEU A 405 35.11 -10.95 4.86
C LEU A 405 35.59 -11.32 6.26
N ARG A 406 34.93 -12.29 6.90
CA ARG A 406 35.30 -12.79 8.23
C ARG A 406 36.39 -13.88 8.18
N GLY A 407 36.72 -14.41 7.01
CA GLY A 407 37.63 -15.54 6.86
C GLY A 407 37.03 -16.88 7.33
N GLU A 408 35.70 -17.02 7.23
CA GLU A 408 34.92 -18.14 7.79
C GLU A 408 34.30 -19.04 6.69
N LEU A 409 35.00 -19.23 5.56
CA LEU A 409 34.47 -19.97 4.39
C LEU A 409 34.80 -21.47 4.35
N GLU A 410 35.74 -21.95 5.17
CA GLU A 410 36.31 -23.31 5.07
C GLU A 410 35.25 -24.41 5.12
N ASP A 411 34.25 -24.30 6.00
CA ASP A 411 33.19 -25.29 6.19
C ASP A 411 31.93 -25.02 5.35
N VAL A 412 31.99 -24.06 4.42
CA VAL A 412 30.84 -23.67 3.58
C VAL A 412 30.86 -24.43 2.26
N HIS A 413 29.78 -25.17 1.98
CA HIS A 413 29.50 -25.73 0.66
C HIS A 413 28.45 -24.88 -0.05
N PHE A 414 28.85 -24.16 -1.10
CA PHE A 414 27.95 -23.41 -1.97
C PHE A 414 27.55 -24.25 -3.19
N MET A 415 26.28 -24.63 -3.28
CA MET A 415 25.74 -25.41 -4.38
C MET A 415 24.65 -24.63 -5.12
N HIS A 416 24.87 -24.33 -6.40
CA HIS A 416 23.94 -23.54 -7.20
C HIS A 416 23.54 -24.22 -8.50
N LEU A 417 22.24 -24.14 -8.82
CA LEU A 417 21.65 -24.69 -10.03
C LEU A 417 21.11 -23.57 -10.93
N CYS A 418 21.56 -23.55 -12.19
CA CYS A 418 21.07 -22.64 -13.22
C CYS A 418 20.95 -23.33 -14.59
N ARG A 419 20.52 -22.61 -15.63
CA ARG A 419 20.26 -23.25 -16.93
C ARG A 419 21.57 -23.43 -17.69
N SER A 420 22.27 -22.33 -17.95
CA SER A 420 23.55 -22.34 -18.66
C SER A 420 24.59 -21.47 -17.93
N GLU A 421 25.80 -21.44 -18.48
CA GLU A 421 26.96 -20.70 -17.98
C GLU A 421 26.67 -19.19 -17.86
N ALA A 422 25.92 -18.64 -18.83
CA ALA A 422 25.48 -17.24 -18.81
C ALA A 422 24.53 -16.90 -17.66
N ASP A 423 23.90 -17.90 -17.03
CA ASP A 423 23.04 -17.71 -15.87
C ASP A 423 23.78 -17.87 -14.53
N ILE A 424 25.08 -18.20 -14.53
CA ILE A 424 25.84 -18.35 -13.29
C ILE A 424 25.99 -16.95 -12.64
N PRO A 425 25.36 -16.74 -11.48
CA PRO A 425 25.39 -15.44 -10.82
C PRO A 425 26.76 -15.19 -10.18
N ALA A 426 27.29 -13.99 -10.40
CA ALA A 426 28.55 -13.56 -9.79
C ALA A 426 29.71 -14.54 -10.02
N ALA A 427 29.82 -15.12 -11.23
CA ALA A 427 30.72 -16.25 -11.49
C ALA A 427 32.15 -16.00 -10.99
N SER A 428 32.77 -14.86 -11.33
CA SER A 428 34.13 -14.51 -10.90
C SER A 428 34.25 -14.39 -9.37
N GLU A 429 33.23 -13.86 -8.69
CA GLU A 429 33.20 -13.72 -7.24
C GLU A 429 33.12 -15.09 -6.56
N LEU A 430 32.23 -15.97 -7.02
CA LEU A 430 32.10 -17.33 -6.48
C LEU A 430 33.40 -18.14 -6.63
N HIS A 431 34.08 -18.01 -7.77
CA HIS A 431 35.39 -18.66 -7.97
C HIS A 431 36.45 -18.11 -7.02
N ALA A 432 36.47 -16.79 -6.78
CA ALA A 432 37.39 -16.18 -5.82
C ALA A 432 37.12 -16.66 -4.38
N MET A 433 35.85 -16.81 -3.97
CA MET A 433 35.49 -17.37 -2.67
C MET A 433 35.87 -18.85 -2.56
N ALA A 434 35.79 -19.61 -3.66
CA ALA A 434 36.26 -20.99 -3.67
C ALA A 434 37.78 -21.09 -3.39
N GLN A 435 38.57 -20.15 -3.90
CA GLN A 435 40.00 -20.05 -3.60
C GLN A 435 40.30 -19.65 -2.14
N GLN A 436 39.31 -19.13 -1.41
CA GLN A 436 39.40 -18.79 0.01
C GLN A 436 38.96 -19.93 0.94
N GLY A 437 38.67 -21.12 0.41
CA GLY A 437 38.32 -22.31 1.19
C GLY A 437 36.87 -22.78 1.03
N MET A 438 35.99 -22.01 0.40
CA MET A 438 34.61 -22.42 0.13
C MET A 438 34.56 -23.59 -0.86
N THR A 439 33.80 -24.63 -0.57
CA THR A 439 33.51 -25.68 -1.58
C THR A 439 32.43 -25.18 -2.53
N LEU A 440 32.77 -25.01 -3.81
CA LEU A 440 31.82 -24.55 -4.84
C LEU A 440 31.34 -25.70 -5.73
N THR A 441 30.03 -25.81 -5.94
CA THR A 441 29.42 -26.74 -6.89
C THR A 441 28.38 -26.02 -7.74
N ILE A 442 28.58 -26.00 -9.05
CA ILE A 442 27.61 -25.48 -10.02
C ILE A 442 27.04 -26.66 -10.82
N ILE A 443 25.72 -26.68 -10.96
CA ILE A 443 25.01 -27.69 -11.77
C ILE A 443 24.22 -26.96 -12.86
N LEU A 444 24.46 -27.33 -14.11
CA LEU A 444 23.77 -26.76 -15.26
C LEU A 444 22.75 -27.74 -15.83
N SER A 445 21.50 -27.31 -15.95
CA SER A 445 20.44 -28.14 -16.56
C SER A 445 20.48 -28.16 -18.09
N GLN A 446 21.11 -27.17 -18.71
CA GLN A 446 21.28 -26.98 -20.16
C GLN A 446 22.68 -26.39 -20.43
N PRO A 447 23.76 -27.11 -20.11
CA PRO A 447 25.13 -26.64 -20.32
C PRO A 447 25.49 -26.56 -21.81
N ASP A 448 26.46 -25.73 -22.14
CA ASP A 448 27.14 -25.83 -23.44
C ASP A 448 28.03 -27.08 -23.49
N ASN A 449 28.38 -27.53 -24.70
CA ASN A 449 29.18 -28.75 -24.93
C ASN A 449 30.56 -28.76 -24.24
N HIS A 450 31.06 -27.59 -23.82
CA HIS A 450 32.37 -27.43 -23.19
C HIS A 450 32.31 -27.52 -21.66
N TRP A 451 31.12 -27.58 -21.07
CA TRP A 451 30.94 -27.63 -19.62
C TRP A 451 31.50 -28.93 -19.03
N GLN A 452 32.48 -28.78 -18.13
CA GLN A 452 33.11 -29.90 -17.43
C GLN A 452 32.52 -30.14 -16.02
N GLY A 453 31.57 -29.31 -15.59
CA GLY A 453 30.94 -29.43 -14.27
C GLY A 453 29.76 -30.39 -14.24
N LEU A 454 29.01 -30.39 -13.14
CA LEU A 454 27.84 -31.25 -12.98
C LEU A 454 26.68 -30.79 -13.87
N GLN A 455 25.85 -31.74 -14.30
CA GLN A 455 24.78 -31.52 -15.27
C GLN A 455 23.44 -32.07 -14.79
N GLY A 456 22.36 -31.53 -15.33
CA GLY A 456 21.00 -31.99 -15.08
C GLY A 456 20.31 -31.28 -13.92
N ARG A 457 19.30 -31.95 -13.34
CA ARG A 457 18.56 -31.47 -12.16
C ARG A 457 19.20 -32.00 -10.88
N LEU A 458 18.85 -31.43 -9.73
CA LEU A 458 19.29 -31.92 -8.43
C LEU A 458 18.90 -33.40 -8.27
N ASN A 459 19.85 -34.22 -7.82
CA ASN A 459 19.63 -35.63 -7.58
C ASN A 459 20.47 -36.09 -6.37
N ASP A 460 20.25 -37.32 -5.92
CA ASP A 460 20.87 -37.84 -4.72
C ASP A 460 22.39 -38.06 -4.89
N GLU A 461 22.86 -38.32 -6.12
CA GLU A 461 24.30 -38.44 -6.39
C GLU A 461 25.01 -37.10 -6.15
N HIS A 462 24.41 -35.99 -6.58
CA HIS A 462 24.94 -34.65 -6.32
C HIS A 462 25.04 -34.36 -4.81
N LEU A 463 24.04 -34.73 -4.03
CA LEU A 463 24.01 -34.50 -2.58
C LEU A 463 24.96 -35.43 -1.82
N ARG A 464 25.15 -36.68 -2.25
CA ARG A 464 26.10 -37.61 -1.63
C ARG A 464 27.56 -37.17 -1.77
N ARG A 465 27.87 -36.24 -2.68
CA ARG A 465 29.20 -35.61 -2.80
C ARG A 465 29.48 -34.56 -1.72
N ILE A 466 28.48 -34.20 -0.92
CA ILE A 466 28.62 -33.22 0.16
C ILE A 466 29.14 -33.93 1.41
N ASN A 467 30.37 -33.60 1.82
CA ASN A 467 30.97 -34.15 3.03
C ASN A 467 30.17 -33.73 4.26
N GLY A 468 29.86 -34.69 5.14
CA GLY A 468 29.18 -34.40 6.41
C GLY A 468 27.75 -33.85 6.27
N LEU A 469 27.05 -34.09 5.15
CA LEU A 469 25.73 -33.50 4.87
C LEU A 469 24.76 -33.52 6.06
N ALA A 470 24.59 -34.67 6.73
CA ALA A 470 23.68 -34.82 7.88
C ALA A 470 24.02 -33.90 9.08
N ALA A 471 25.28 -33.44 9.18
CA ALA A 471 25.78 -32.54 10.20
C ALA A 471 25.83 -31.07 9.76
N LYS A 472 25.41 -30.72 8.53
CA LYS A 472 25.37 -29.34 8.05
C LYS A 472 24.05 -28.65 8.41
N GLU A 473 24.11 -27.33 8.61
CA GLU A 473 22.93 -26.48 8.51
C GLU A 473 22.70 -26.12 7.02
N VAL A 474 21.51 -26.44 6.52
CA VAL A 474 21.17 -26.37 5.10
C VAL A 474 20.24 -25.19 4.85
N PHE A 475 20.69 -24.23 4.05
CA PHE A 475 19.86 -23.15 3.54
C PHE A 475 19.41 -23.48 2.12
N ILE A 476 18.10 -23.45 1.88
CA ILE A 476 17.50 -23.75 0.57
C ILE A 476 16.68 -22.57 0.07
N CYS A 477 16.98 -22.08 -1.13
CA CYS A 477 16.20 -21.02 -1.76
C CYS A 477 16.15 -21.15 -3.28
N GLY A 478 14.98 -20.99 -3.88
CA GLY A 478 14.79 -21.08 -5.33
C GLY A 478 13.33 -21.22 -5.74
N PRO A 479 13.04 -21.69 -6.98
CA PRO A 479 11.68 -21.99 -7.41
C PRO A 479 11.00 -23.04 -6.52
N HIS A 480 9.68 -22.95 -6.33
CA HIS A 480 8.92 -23.84 -5.44
C HIS A 480 9.21 -25.34 -5.64
N GLY A 481 9.12 -25.82 -6.89
CA GLY A 481 9.40 -27.23 -7.21
C GLY A 481 10.83 -27.67 -6.90
N PHE A 482 11.81 -26.75 -7.00
CA PHE A 482 13.18 -27.03 -6.59
C PHE A 482 13.32 -27.12 -5.08
N MET A 483 12.73 -26.18 -4.33
CA MET A 483 12.86 -26.17 -2.86
C MET A 483 12.22 -27.41 -2.24
N ALA A 484 11.03 -27.79 -2.69
CA ALA A 484 10.33 -28.99 -2.22
C ALA A 484 11.16 -30.26 -2.47
N ASP A 485 11.70 -30.40 -3.69
CA ASP A 485 12.56 -31.54 -4.06
C ASP A 485 13.88 -31.55 -3.26
N ALA A 486 14.56 -30.41 -3.16
CA ALA A 486 15.80 -30.27 -2.40
C ALA A 486 15.61 -30.60 -0.92
N ALA A 487 14.57 -30.05 -0.27
CA ALA A 487 14.27 -30.31 1.13
C ALA A 487 13.97 -31.79 1.39
N ALA A 488 13.14 -32.42 0.55
CA ALA A 488 12.84 -33.84 0.67
C ALA A 488 14.09 -34.72 0.54
N LYS A 489 14.98 -34.39 -0.41
CA LYS A 489 16.21 -35.15 -0.65
C LYS A 489 17.23 -35.02 0.47
N VAL A 490 17.48 -33.81 0.99
CA VAL A 490 18.43 -33.63 2.10
C VAL A 490 17.91 -34.29 3.38
N ALA A 491 16.59 -34.25 3.62
CA ALA A 491 15.96 -34.95 4.74
C ALA A 491 16.10 -36.48 4.59
N ALA A 492 15.86 -37.02 3.39
CA ALA A 492 16.03 -38.45 3.11
C ALA A 492 17.49 -38.93 3.27
N LEU A 493 18.46 -38.02 3.14
CA LEU A 493 19.88 -38.26 3.39
C LEU A 493 20.31 -37.99 4.85
N GLY A 494 19.36 -37.77 5.75
CA GLY A 494 19.59 -37.73 7.20
C GLY A 494 19.81 -36.35 7.80
N VAL A 495 19.57 -35.25 7.06
CA VAL A 495 19.58 -33.90 7.64
C VAL A 495 18.36 -33.70 8.55
N PRO A 496 18.52 -33.35 9.84
CA PRO A 496 17.40 -33.06 10.73
C PRO A 496 16.59 -31.84 10.28
N ALA A 497 15.27 -31.88 10.48
CA ALA A 497 14.36 -30.83 10.01
C ALA A 497 14.69 -29.43 10.58
N GLU A 498 15.13 -29.38 11.84
CA GLU A 498 15.55 -28.16 12.53
C GLU A 498 16.82 -27.50 11.95
N ARG A 499 17.58 -28.25 11.13
CA ARG A 499 18.78 -27.74 10.43
C ARG A 499 18.49 -27.41 8.97
N ILE A 500 17.25 -27.53 8.51
CA ILE A 500 16.83 -27.15 7.15
C ILE A 500 16.09 -25.83 7.23
N ARG A 501 16.72 -24.77 6.71
CA ARG A 501 16.10 -23.45 6.54
C ARG A 501 15.66 -23.27 5.10
N GLN A 502 14.48 -22.70 4.90
CA GLN A 502 13.95 -22.42 3.57
C GLN A 502 13.34 -21.02 3.49
N GLU A 503 13.54 -20.33 2.36
CA GLU A 503 12.85 -19.07 2.03
C GLU A 503 12.32 -19.12 0.60
N SER A 504 11.05 -18.73 0.43
CA SER A 504 10.35 -18.74 -0.86
C SER A 504 10.20 -17.33 -1.43
N PHE A 505 10.66 -17.14 -2.67
CA PHE A 505 10.45 -15.89 -3.43
C PHE A 505 9.13 -15.91 -4.17
N GLY A 506 8.09 -15.38 -3.52
CA GLY A 506 6.74 -15.36 -4.07
C GLY A 506 6.02 -16.68 -3.82
N GLY A 507 4.78 -16.57 -3.33
CA GLY A 507 3.92 -17.70 -3.05
C GLY A 507 3.81 -18.68 -4.21
N ALA A 508 3.44 -19.93 -3.90
CA ALA A 508 3.20 -20.95 -4.90
C ALA A 508 2.22 -20.42 -5.96
N ILE A 509 2.73 -20.14 -7.16
CA ILE A 509 1.89 -20.05 -8.35
C ILE A 509 1.50 -21.50 -8.64
N LEU A 510 0.38 -21.94 -8.07
CA LEU A 510 -0.28 -23.15 -8.51
C LEU A 510 -0.91 -22.84 -9.87
N SER A 511 -0.15 -23.02 -10.96
CA SER A 511 -0.76 -23.11 -12.29
C SER A 511 -1.51 -24.43 -12.32
N VAL A 512 -2.83 -24.40 -12.09
CA VAL A 512 -3.59 -25.63 -12.23
C VAL A 512 -4.08 -25.77 -13.66
N ALA A 513 -3.61 -26.82 -14.35
CA ALA A 513 -4.11 -27.22 -15.66
C ALA A 513 -5.51 -27.81 -15.53
N ARG A 514 -6.51 -26.95 -15.24
CA ARG A 514 -7.93 -27.31 -15.14
C ARG A 514 -8.79 -26.30 -15.92
N PRO A 515 -9.95 -26.71 -16.47
CA PRO A 515 -10.86 -25.79 -17.16
C PRO A 515 -11.28 -24.64 -16.25
N HIS A 516 -11.30 -23.42 -16.77
CA HIS A 516 -11.74 -22.25 -16.03
C HIS A 516 -13.23 -22.38 -15.65
N GLN A 517 -13.52 -22.25 -14.36
CA GLN A 517 -14.87 -22.26 -13.81
C GLN A 517 -15.04 -21.08 -12.86
N ALA A 518 -16.14 -20.34 -13.02
CA ALA A 518 -16.54 -19.31 -12.07
C ALA A 518 -17.17 -19.96 -10.84
N LEU A 519 -16.82 -19.46 -9.66
CA LEU A 519 -17.24 -20.01 -8.36
C LEU A 519 -17.69 -18.88 -7.44
N GLN A 520 -18.62 -19.14 -6.53
CA GLN A 520 -19.02 -18.20 -5.48
C GLN A 520 -18.18 -18.42 -4.23
N LEU A 521 -17.45 -17.38 -3.81
CA LEU A 521 -16.62 -17.40 -2.61
C LEU A 521 -17.27 -16.51 -1.56
N ARG A 522 -17.43 -17.05 -0.35
CA ARG A 522 -17.95 -16.32 0.81
C ARG A 522 -16.92 -16.29 1.93
N ILE A 523 -16.63 -15.11 2.44
CA ILE A 523 -15.63 -14.88 3.48
C ILE A 523 -16.27 -13.98 4.54
N GLY A 524 -16.52 -14.54 5.72
CA GLY A 524 -17.36 -13.88 6.72
C GLY A 524 -18.72 -13.49 6.11
N THR A 525 -19.06 -12.20 6.14
CA THR A 525 -20.33 -11.68 5.58
C THR A 525 -20.25 -11.27 4.11
N GLN A 526 -19.09 -11.36 3.46
CA GLN A 526 -18.86 -10.89 2.10
C GLN A 526 -18.88 -12.05 1.11
N ALA A 527 -19.64 -11.91 0.01
CA ALA A 527 -19.71 -12.90 -1.06
C ALA A 527 -19.34 -12.26 -2.40
N PHE A 528 -18.57 -12.97 -3.22
CA PHE A 528 -18.16 -12.50 -4.54
C PHE A 528 -17.89 -13.66 -5.51
N THR A 529 -17.99 -13.35 -6.80
CA THR A 529 -17.65 -14.30 -7.86
C THR A 529 -16.13 -14.38 -8.04
N GLY A 530 -15.57 -15.54 -7.71
CA GLY A 530 -14.20 -15.95 -7.99
C GLY A 530 -14.12 -17.00 -9.10
N ASN A 531 -13.03 -17.77 -9.11
CA ASN A 531 -12.77 -18.87 -10.03
C ASN A 531 -11.86 -19.95 -9.43
N ASN A 532 -11.73 -21.05 -10.16
CA ASN A 532 -10.89 -22.20 -9.79
C ASN A 532 -9.42 -22.09 -10.26
N GLN A 533 -8.92 -20.87 -10.55
CA GLN A 533 -7.59 -20.65 -11.14
C GLN A 533 -6.62 -19.88 -10.23
N GLY A 534 -7.10 -19.26 -9.15
CA GLY A 534 -6.29 -18.43 -8.25
C GLY A 534 -6.46 -18.80 -6.78
N THR A 535 -5.53 -18.36 -5.93
CA THR A 535 -5.63 -18.61 -4.49
C THR A 535 -6.82 -17.86 -3.89
N VAL A 536 -7.43 -18.40 -2.84
CA VAL A 536 -8.52 -17.74 -2.10
C VAL A 536 -8.09 -16.34 -1.64
N LEU A 537 -6.86 -16.20 -1.14
CA LEU A 537 -6.31 -14.92 -0.68
C LEU A 537 -6.20 -13.89 -1.79
N ASP A 538 -5.66 -14.24 -2.97
CA ASP A 538 -5.50 -13.27 -4.05
C ASP A 538 -6.86 -12.86 -4.64
N GLN A 539 -7.81 -13.78 -4.69
CA GLN A 539 -9.18 -13.50 -5.13
C GLN A 539 -9.92 -12.60 -4.14
N ALA A 540 -9.81 -12.87 -2.83
CA ALA A 540 -10.35 -12.02 -1.77
C ALA A 540 -9.78 -10.60 -1.83
N ASN A 541 -8.46 -10.47 -1.92
CA ASN A 541 -7.79 -9.17 -2.01
C ASN A 541 -8.25 -8.34 -3.22
N LYS A 542 -8.46 -8.97 -4.38
CA LYS A 542 -8.96 -8.29 -5.59
C LYS A 542 -10.39 -7.76 -5.42
N GLN A 543 -11.18 -8.41 -4.57
CA GLN A 543 -12.57 -8.03 -4.29
C GLN A 543 -12.69 -7.17 -3.03
N GLY A 544 -11.56 -6.73 -2.47
CA GLY A 544 -11.53 -5.88 -1.27
C GLY A 544 -11.85 -6.62 0.03
N VAL A 545 -11.81 -7.94 0.02
CA VAL A 545 -12.11 -8.81 1.17
C VAL A 545 -10.82 -9.12 1.93
N GLU A 546 -10.78 -8.73 3.19
CA GLU A 546 -9.58 -8.79 4.03
C GLU A 546 -9.39 -10.18 4.63
N LEU A 547 -8.21 -10.75 4.41
CA LEU A 547 -7.75 -11.97 5.06
C LEU A 547 -6.37 -11.72 5.67
N PRO A 548 -6.03 -12.33 6.82
CA PRO A 548 -4.70 -12.22 7.38
C PRO A 548 -3.68 -12.90 6.44
N TRP A 549 -2.51 -12.31 6.23
CA TRP A 549 -1.45 -12.92 5.42
C TRP A 549 -0.07 -12.33 5.75
N SER A 550 0.98 -13.08 5.41
CA SER A 550 2.38 -12.60 5.49
C SER A 550 3.25 -13.19 4.38
N CYS A 551 3.67 -14.46 4.47
CA CYS A 551 4.62 -15.07 3.54
C CYS A 551 4.06 -15.39 2.15
N ARG A 552 2.74 -15.61 2.07
CA ARG A 552 2.01 -16.12 0.89
C ARG A 552 2.49 -17.48 0.33
N ALA A 553 3.36 -18.19 1.04
CA ALA A 553 3.96 -19.44 0.59
C ALA A 553 3.56 -20.66 1.44
N GLY A 554 2.62 -20.50 2.37
CA GLY A 554 2.15 -21.60 3.21
C GLY A 554 3.12 -21.99 4.33
N ILE A 555 4.08 -21.12 4.67
CA ILE A 555 5.15 -21.38 5.64
C ILE A 555 4.91 -20.68 6.99
N CYS A 556 4.33 -19.48 7.00
CA CYS A 556 4.18 -18.69 8.24
C CYS A 556 2.85 -18.93 8.98
N GLY A 557 1.87 -19.59 8.33
CA GLY A 557 0.56 -19.87 8.93
C GLY A 557 -0.37 -18.67 9.14
N SER A 558 0.09 -17.43 8.91
CA SER A 558 -0.73 -16.22 9.13
C SER A 558 -2.01 -16.19 8.30
N CYS A 559 -2.04 -16.89 7.16
CA CYS A 559 -3.19 -16.96 6.27
C CYS A 559 -4.18 -18.10 6.59
N LYS A 560 -4.03 -18.74 7.76
CA LYS A 560 -4.83 -19.88 8.19
C LYS A 560 -6.27 -19.43 8.49
N GLN A 561 -7.23 -20.10 7.86
CA GLN A 561 -8.65 -19.90 8.06
C GLN A 561 -9.39 -21.23 8.19
N THR A 562 -10.64 -21.17 8.64
CA THR A 562 -11.52 -22.34 8.74
C THR A 562 -12.45 -22.37 7.54
N LEU A 563 -12.41 -23.46 6.78
CA LEU A 563 -13.34 -23.76 5.70
C LEU A 563 -14.64 -24.32 6.31
N VAL A 564 -15.72 -23.58 6.14
CA VAL A 564 -17.08 -23.94 6.60
C VAL A 564 -17.73 -24.89 5.60
N SER A 565 -17.58 -24.60 4.30
CA SER A 565 -18.10 -25.42 3.22
C SER A 565 -17.28 -25.24 1.94
N GLY A 566 -17.34 -26.23 1.06
CA GLY A 566 -16.65 -26.23 -0.22
C GLY A 566 -15.38 -27.07 -0.21
N GLU A 567 -14.73 -27.15 -1.37
CA GLU A 567 -13.51 -27.91 -1.57
C GLU A 567 -12.41 -27.00 -2.13
N VAL A 568 -11.18 -27.23 -1.69
CA VAL A 568 -10.01 -26.53 -2.18
C VAL A 568 -8.95 -27.54 -2.61
N ASP A 569 -8.26 -27.23 -3.69
CA ASP A 569 -6.95 -27.81 -3.95
C ASP A 569 -5.93 -27.04 -3.13
N HIS A 570 -5.34 -27.74 -2.17
CA HIS A 570 -4.45 -27.16 -1.20
C HIS A 570 -3.17 -27.99 -1.12
N PRO A 571 -2.02 -27.43 -1.49
CA PRO A 571 -0.76 -28.18 -1.49
C PRO A 571 -0.38 -28.57 -0.06
N ASP A 572 0.41 -29.63 0.09
CA ASP A 572 1.07 -29.92 1.36
C ASP A 572 2.00 -28.74 1.71
N ALA A 573 1.77 -28.14 2.87
CA ALA A 573 2.37 -26.88 3.27
C ALA A 573 2.82 -26.96 4.74
N PRO A 574 4.02 -26.47 5.11
CA PRO A 574 4.59 -26.68 6.44
C PRO A 574 3.77 -26.05 7.58
N ALA A 575 3.01 -24.99 7.31
CA ALA A 575 2.29 -24.25 8.34
C ALA A 575 0.89 -24.79 8.68
N ILE A 576 0.55 -25.99 8.18
CA ILE A 576 -0.72 -26.64 8.45
C ILE A 576 -0.55 -28.15 8.61
N THR A 577 -0.98 -28.68 9.76
CA THR A 577 -0.86 -30.11 10.09
C THR A 577 -1.99 -30.94 9.49
N ALA A 578 -1.82 -32.27 9.42
CA ALA A 578 -2.88 -33.18 8.99
C ALA A 578 -4.13 -33.12 9.89
N ALA A 579 -3.95 -32.93 11.20
CA ALA A 579 -5.05 -32.77 12.15
C ALA A 579 -5.84 -31.48 11.89
N GLU A 580 -5.16 -30.36 11.69
CA GLU A 580 -5.80 -29.08 11.36
C GLU A 580 -6.56 -29.14 10.02
N ARG A 581 -6.05 -29.88 9.03
CA ARG A 581 -6.79 -30.13 7.78
C ARG A 581 -8.04 -30.95 8.01
N ALA A 582 -7.97 -31.98 8.87
CA ALA A 582 -9.14 -32.78 9.24
C ALA A 582 -10.20 -31.95 10.00
N GLU A 583 -9.78 -30.87 10.68
CA GLU A 583 -10.65 -29.87 11.31
C GLU A 583 -11.14 -28.77 10.33
N GLY A 584 -10.87 -28.92 9.02
CA GLY A 584 -11.31 -27.98 8.00
C GLY A 584 -10.48 -26.70 7.92
N LYS A 585 -9.26 -26.65 8.47
CA LYS A 585 -8.38 -25.48 8.29
C LYS A 585 -7.75 -25.47 6.90
N ILE A 586 -7.56 -24.27 6.36
CA ILE A 586 -6.85 -24.02 5.09
C ILE A 586 -5.92 -22.82 5.22
N LEU A 587 -4.85 -22.78 4.43
CA LEU A 587 -3.99 -21.62 4.22
C LEU A 587 -4.49 -20.89 2.96
N THR A 588 -5.23 -19.81 3.14
CA THR A 588 -5.88 -19.08 2.02
C THR A 588 -4.90 -18.57 0.97
N CYS A 589 -3.65 -18.36 1.36
CA CYS A 589 -2.55 -17.98 0.49
C CYS A 589 -2.04 -19.09 -0.44
N CYS A 590 -2.47 -20.34 -0.24
CA CYS A 590 -2.08 -21.50 -1.03
C CYS A 590 -3.28 -22.34 -1.49
N ALA A 591 -4.47 -22.13 -0.92
CA ALA A 591 -5.69 -22.84 -1.29
C ALA A 591 -6.30 -22.27 -2.57
N VAL A 592 -6.55 -23.11 -3.57
CA VAL A 592 -7.28 -22.77 -4.80
C VAL A 592 -8.68 -23.40 -4.74
N PRO A 593 -9.77 -22.64 -4.91
CA PRO A 593 -11.13 -23.19 -4.89
C PRO A 593 -11.33 -24.29 -5.95
N LEU A 594 -12.02 -25.37 -5.59
CA LEU A 594 -12.53 -26.38 -6.53
C LEU A 594 -14.04 -26.24 -6.73
N THR A 595 -14.75 -25.83 -5.68
CA THR A 595 -16.19 -25.59 -5.67
C THR A 595 -16.48 -24.23 -5.02
N ASP A 596 -17.75 -23.83 -5.01
CA ASP A 596 -18.21 -22.70 -4.20
C ASP A 596 -17.84 -22.96 -2.74
N LEU A 597 -17.29 -21.97 -2.06
CA LEU A 597 -16.77 -22.15 -0.70
C LEU A 597 -17.12 -21.01 0.24
N GLU A 598 -17.10 -21.34 1.54
CA GLU A 598 -17.33 -20.42 2.65
C GLU A 598 -16.22 -20.58 3.69
N ILE A 599 -15.62 -19.45 4.12
CA ILE A 599 -14.64 -19.39 5.20
C ILE A 599 -15.08 -18.36 6.25
N LEU A 600 -14.78 -18.65 7.52
CA LEU A 600 -15.12 -17.79 8.67
C LEU A 600 -14.30 -16.51 8.74
#